data_AF-A0A7C1F6B1-F1
#
_entry.id   AF-A0A7C1F6B1-F1
#
_cell.length_a   1.000
_cell.length_b   1.000
_cell.length_c   1.000
_cell.angle_alpha   90.00
_cell.angle_beta   90.00
_cell.angle_gamma   90.00
#
_symmetry.space_group_name_H-M   'P 1'
#
loop_
_entity.id
_entity.type
_entity.pdbx_description
1 polymer ?
#
loop_
_entity_poly.entity_id
_entity_poly.type
_entity_poly.pdbx_seq_one_letter_code
_entity_poly.pdbx_strand_id
1 'polypeptide(L)'
;MVFNANPNVTVRMVDMGSELVADDTRDLIAGVPYGQVSDVTLLEEDTVQWTFVDDAQPDNILYRLRDYELERDTMQLVVFTPEREFDGSLRDNVYPLASETAPSFGGPRAIGYALFTTYMLPFQLLALLLLAAMVGVIVLTHRETEKVGAKVGGRRRVSRPLVNVIAAQTGTDVTEDGAPEGSPTAGD
;
A
#
# COMPACT_ATOMS: atom_id res chain seq x y z
N MET A 1 26.51 12.90 -6.21
CA MET A 1 27.37 14.08 -6.47
C MET A 1 28.54 13.67 -7.34
N VAL A 2 29.10 14.58 -8.14
CA VAL A 2 30.34 14.40 -8.91
C VAL A 2 31.37 15.43 -8.44
N PHE A 3 32.64 15.03 -8.25
CA PHE A 3 33.78 15.91 -8.03
C PHE A 3 34.75 15.81 -9.19
N ASN A 4 35.18 16.94 -9.74
CA ASN A 4 36.10 16.99 -10.88
C ASN A 4 37.54 17.28 -10.42
N ALA A 5 38.41 16.28 -10.52
CA ALA A 5 39.85 16.37 -10.27
C ALA A 5 40.69 16.52 -11.55
N ASN A 6 40.09 16.60 -12.74
CA ASN A 6 40.82 16.85 -13.99
C ASN A 6 40.94 18.37 -14.26
N PRO A 7 42.16 18.94 -14.29
CA PRO A 7 42.36 20.37 -14.57
C PRO A 7 42.18 20.76 -16.04
N ASN A 8 42.00 19.79 -16.96
CA ASN A 8 41.99 20.03 -18.41
C ASN A 8 40.58 20.18 -19.00
N VAL A 9 39.53 19.78 -18.28
CA VAL A 9 38.14 19.70 -18.78
C VAL A 9 37.13 20.13 -17.70
N THR A 10 36.03 20.75 -18.13
CA THR A 10 34.83 20.92 -17.30
C THR A 10 33.91 19.73 -17.57
N VAL A 11 33.47 19.04 -16.53
CA VAL A 11 32.86 17.70 -16.66
C VAL A 11 31.37 17.75 -16.43
N ARG A 12 30.58 17.40 -17.45
CA ARG A 12 29.12 17.25 -17.36
C ARG A 12 28.76 15.77 -17.34
N MET A 13 27.75 15.37 -16.56
CA MET A 13 27.28 13.98 -16.47
C MET A 13 25.86 13.88 -17.03
N VAL A 14 25.68 12.97 -17.98
CA VAL A 14 24.42 12.76 -18.72
C VAL A 14 24.03 11.28 -18.72
N ASP A 15 22.74 11.00 -18.70
CA ASP A 15 22.19 9.77 -19.25
C ASP A 15 22.06 9.96 -20.77
N MET A 16 22.48 9.00 -21.58
CA MET A 16 22.36 9.08 -23.06
C MET A 16 21.09 8.42 -23.59
N GLY A 17 20.28 7.78 -22.74
CA GLY A 17 19.04 7.15 -23.13
C GLY A 17 19.24 6.05 -24.19
N SER A 18 18.30 5.93 -25.12
CA SER A 18 18.39 4.95 -26.21
C SER A 18 19.00 5.54 -27.49
N GLU A 19 20.04 4.89 -28.03
CA GLU A 19 20.59 5.18 -29.37
C GLU A 19 19.55 5.04 -30.51
N LEU A 20 18.38 4.44 -30.24
CA LEU A 20 17.26 4.31 -31.19
C LEU A 20 16.31 5.54 -31.19
N VAL A 21 16.48 6.47 -30.26
CA VAL A 21 15.62 7.65 -30.08
C VAL A 21 16.49 8.91 -30.19
N ALA A 22 16.14 9.79 -31.13
CA ALA A 22 16.80 11.09 -31.23
C ALA A 22 16.41 11.98 -30.03
N ASP A 23 17.40 12.64 -29.43
CA ASP A 23 17.23 13.61 -28.32
C ASP A 23 16.73 13.00 -26.99
N ASP A 24 17.05 11.72 -26.71
CA ASP A 24 16.77 11.05 -25.43
C ASP A 24 17.85 11.28 -24.34
N THR A 25 18.87 12.10 -24.65
CA THR A 25 19.95 12.47 -23.72
C THR A 25 19.42 13.39 -22.62
N ARG A 26 19.76 13.11 -21.36
CA ARG A 26 19.26 13.83 -20.18
C ARG A 26 20.42 14.27 -19.30
N ASP A 27 20.54 15.58 -19.08
CA ASP A 27 21.55 16.15 -18.18
C ASP A 27 21.21 15.81 -16.72
N LEU A 28 22.14 15.16 -16.02
CA LEU A 28 21.98 14.75 -14.61
C LEU A 28 22.73 15.68 -13.66
N ILE A 29 23.91 16.13 -14.08
CA ILE A 29 24.79 17.07 -13.38
C ILE A 29 25.42 17.99 -14.44
N ALA A 30 25.18 19.29 -14.32
CA ALA A 30 25.76 20.34 -15.16
C ALA A 30 27.29 20.47 -14.98
N GLY A 31 27.98 21.10 -15.93
CA GLY A 31 29.43 21.21 -15.99
C GLY A 31 30.13 21.57 -14.68
N VAL A 32 30.81 20.59 -14.08
CA VAL A 32 31.58 20.72 -12.83
C VAL A 32 32.99 21.22 -13.15
N PRO A 33 33.40 22.42 -12.71
CA PRO A 33 34.76 22.92 -12.92
C PRO A 33 35.80 22.13 -12.10
N TYR A 34 37.06 22.19 -12.53
CA TYR A 34 38.17 21.60 -11.78
C TYR A 34 38.21 22.06 -10.31
N GLY A 35 38.38 21.11 -9.40
CA GLY A 35 38.43 21.32 -7.95
C GLY A 35 37.08 21.58 -7.29
N GLN A 36 35.97 21.46 -8.03
CA GLN A 36 34.61 21.64 -7.51
C GLN A 36 33.83 20.33 -7.44
N VAL A 37 32.75 20.36 -6.65
CA VAL A 37 31.77 19.28 -6.52
C VAL A 37 30.40 19.78 -6.98
N SER A 38 29.60 18.91 -7.58
CA SER A 38 28.22 19.17 -7.97
C SER A 38 27.30 19.34 -6.75
N ASP A 39 26.11 19.88 -7.00
CA ASP A 39 24.97 19.72 -6.10
C ASP A 39 24.58 18.25 -5.86
N VAL A 40 23.74 18.03 -4.84
CA VAL A 40 23.16 16.72 -4.52
C VAL A 40 21.95 16.46 -5.42
N THR A 41 22.13 15.64 -6.46
CA THR A 41 21.01 15.00 -7.15
C THR A 41 20.47 13.85 -6.30
N LEU A 42 19.16 13.87 -6.00
CA LEU A 42 18.45 12.72 -5.43
C LEU A 42 17.96 11.82 -6.57
N LEU A 43 18.10 10.50 -6.41
CA LEU A 43 17.82 9.49 -7.43
C LEU A 43 17.11 8.29 -6.78
N GLU A 44 16.44 7.49 -7.60
CA GLU A 44 15.84 6.22 -7.16
C GLU A 44 16.84 5.06 -7.24
N GLU A 45 16.44 3.90 -6.72
CA GLU A 45 17.21 2.65 -6.66
C GLU A 45 17.13 1.93 -8.02
N ASP A 46 18.22 1.97 -8.81
CA ASP A 46 18.23 1.54 -10.22
C ASP A 46 19.64 1.17 -10.72
N THR A 47 19.74 0.45 -11.83
CA THR A 47 21.01 0.12 -12.52
C THR A 47 21.21 1.04 -13.73
N VAL A 48 22.08 2.02 -13.60
CA VAL A 48 22.21 3.15 -14.54
C VAL A 48 23.41 3.03 -15.48
N GLN A 49 23.31 3.68 -16.64
CA GLN A 49 24.39 3.86 -17.60
C GLN A 49 24.64 5.36 -17.83
N TRP A 50 25.66 5.91 -17.19
CA TRP A 50 25.97 7.34 -17.23
C TRP A 50 27.21 7.63 -18.08
N THR A 51 27.17 8.75 -18.79
CA THR A 51 28.27 9.23 -19.62
C THR A 51 28.78 10.57 -19.09
N PHE A 52 30.10 10.66 -18.95
CA PHE A 52 30.81 11.89 -18.64
C PHE A 52 31.28 12.49 -19.97
N VAL A 53 30.90 13.74 -20.21
CA VAL A 53 31.23 14.49 -21.43
C VAL A 53 31.90 15.81 -21.07
N ASP A 54 32.63 16.36 -22.02
CA ASP A 54 33.11 17.74 -21.93
C ASP A 54 31.91 18.71 -22.00
N ASP A 55 31.82 19.62 -21.03
CA ASP A 55 30.78 20.65 -20.97
C ASP A 55 30.91 21.65 -22.14
N ALA A 56 32.14 21.92 -22.60
CA ALA A 56 32.40 22.79 -23.75
C ALA A 56 32.24 22.07 -25.10
N GLN A 57 32.31 20.72 -25.12
CA GLN A 57 32.20 19.90 -26.32
C GLN A 57 31.34 18.64 -26.04
N PRO A 58 29.99 18.74 -26.07
CA PRO A 58 29.08 17.63 -25.73
C PRO A 58 29.33 16.29 -26.42
N ASP A 59 29.83 16.30 -27.67
CA ASP A 59 30.15 15.09 -28.44
C ASP A 59 31.46 14.40 -27.97
N ASN A 60 32.27 15.08 -27.16
CA ASN A 60 33.52 14.57 -26.59
C ASN A 60 33.21 13.73 -25.33
N ILE A 61 33.02 12.43 -25.55
CA ILE A 61 32.79 11.46 -24.48
C ILE A 61 34.09 11.12 -23.77
N LEU A 62 34.21 11.54 -22.51
CA LEU A 62 35.38 11.35 -21.66
C LEU A 62 35.38 9.98 -21.00
N TYR A 63 34.23 9.56 -20.46
CA TYR A 63 34.08 8.26 -19.78
C TYR A 63 32.64 7.74 -19.86
N ARG A 64 32.45 6.41 -19.83
CA ARG A 64 31.12 5.77 -19.73
C ARG A 64 31.08 4.83 -18.53
N LEU A 65 30.37 5.24 -17.49
CA LEU A 65 30.08 4.45 -16.29
C LEU A 65 28.86 3.57 -16.59
N ARG A 66 29.10 2.31 -16.97
CA ARG A 66 28.06 1.34 -17.33
C ARG A 66 27.68 0.48 -16.14
N ASP A 67 26.43 -0.02 -16.19
CA ASP A 67 25.90 -1.08 -15.34
C ASP A 67 26.13 -0.80 -13.85
N TYR A 68 25.98 0.48 -13.46
CA TYR A 68 26.28 0.97 -12.12
C TYR A 68 25.04 0.91 -11.24
N GLU A 69 25.13 0.24 -10.09
CA GLU A 69 24.00 -0.01 -9.18
C GLU A 69 23.86 1.13 -8.15
N LEU A 70 22.70 1.82 -8.15
CA LEU A 70 22.33 2.84 -7.19
C LEU A 70 21.58 2.20 -6.01
N GLU A 71 22.27 2.00 -4.89
CA GLU A 71 21.65 1.53 -3.65
C GLU A 71 20.81 2.62 -2.97
N ARG A 72 19.64 2.24 -2.44
CA ARG A 72 18.82 3.10 -1.57
C ARG A 72 19.53 3.34 -0.23
N ASP A 73 19.32 4.56 0.32
CA ASP A 73 19.87 5.00 1.60
C ASP A 73 21.41 5.14 1.62
N THR A 74 22.05 5.19 0.45
CA THR A 74 23.48 5.43 0.25
C THR A 74 23.72 6.80 -0.38
N MET A 75 24.71 7.54 0.13
CA MET A 75 25.20 8.78 -0.48
C MET A 75 26.42 8.46 -1.34
N GLN A 76 26.37 8.86 -2.61
CA GLN A 76 27.43 8.59 -3.58
C GLN A 76 28.14 9.87 -4.03
N LEU A 77 29.47 9.85 -3.91
CA LEU A 77 30.38 10.81 -4.52
C LEU A 77 31.14 10.11 -5.65
N VAL A 78 31.05 10.64 -6.86
CA VAL A 78 31.79 10.11 -8.01
C VAL A 78 32.97 11.05 -8.31
N VAL A 79 34.19 10.54 -8.20
CA VAL A 79 35.41 11.31 -8.47
C VAL A 79 35.86 11.06 -9.91
N PHE A 80 35.75 12.09 -10.74
CA PHE A 80 36.34 12.09 -12.09
C PHE A 80 37.78 12.59 -12.01
N THR A 81 38.76 11.85 -12.54
CA THR A 81 40.18 12.18 -12.44
C THR A 81 40.99 11.64 -13.62
N PRO A 82 42.07 12.31 -14.06
CA PRO A 82 43.01 11.71 -14.97
C PRO A 82 43.84 10.66 -14.22
N GLU A 83 43.99 9.47 -14.81
CA GLU A 83 44.89 8.42 -14.39
C GLU A 83 46.09 8.38 -15.36
N ARG A 84 47.31 8.24 -14.82
CA ARG A 84 48.53 8.17 -15.63
C ARG A 84 48.83 6.71 -16.00
N GLU A 85 48.89 6.42 -17.29
CA GLU A 85 49.26 5.08 -17.78
C GLU A 85 50.78 4.84 -17.74
N PHE A 86 51.18 3.57 -17.93
CA PHE A 86 52.57 3.13 -17.90
C PHE A 86 53.45 3.73 -19.01
N ASP A 87 52.87 4.19 -20.12
CA ASP A 87 53.57 4.92 -21.18
C ASP A 87 53.77 6.41 -20.86
N GLY A 88 53.15 6.91 -19.78
CA GLY A 88 53.18 8.31 -19.36
C GLY A 88 52.06 9.17 -19.95
N SER A 89 51.13 8.61 -20.72
CA SER A 89 49.89 9.27 -21.13
C SER A 89 48.94 9.49 -19.95
N LEU A 90 47.87 10.26 -20.18
CA LEU A 90 46.77 10.43 -19.23
C LEU A 90 45.49 9.90 -19.90
N ARG A 91 44.76 9.03 -19.21
CA ARG A 91 43.38 8.66 -19.54
C ARG A 91 42.42 9.25 -18.51
N ASP A 92 41.18 9.53 -18.89
CA ASP A 92 40.14 9.85 -17.92
C ASP A 92 39.63 8.57 -17.24
N ASN A 93 39.43 8.64 -15.92
CA ASN A 93 38.88 7.56 -15.13
C ASN A 93 37.93 8.09 -14.05
N VAL A 94 37.06 7.22 -13.55
CA VAL A 94 35.97 7.54 -12.64
C VAL A 94 35.99 6.57 -11.46
N TYR A 95 36.11 7.12 -10.25
CA TYR A 95 36.07 6.36 -9.00
C TYR A 95 34.78 6.68 -8.24
N PRO A 96 33.77 5.79 -8.26
CA PRO A 96 32.59 5.92 -7.41
C PRO A 96 32.94 5.59 -5.95
N LEU A 97 32.50 6.45 -5.02
CA LEU A 97 32.64 6.31 -3.58
C LEU A 97 31.25 6.30 -2.96
N ALA A 98 30.82 5.14 -2.47
CA ALA A 98 29.55 4.96 -1.76
C ALA A 98 29.76 5.11 -0.24
N SER A 99 28.78 5.72 0.43
CA SER A 99 28.73 5.83 1.89
C SER A 99 27.30 5.55 2.38
N GLU A 100 27.11 4.48 3.16
CA GLU A 100 25.81 4.18 3.76
C GLU A 100 25.36 5.37 4.62
N THR A 101 24.17 5.89 4.32
CA THR A 101 23.55 7.05 4.98
C THR A 101 22.32 6.64 5.81
N ALA A 102 21.89 5.38 5.68
CA ALA A 102 20.91 4.76 6.55
C ALA A 102 21.31 4.91 8.04
N PRO A 103 20.40 5.33 8.92
CA PRO A 103 20.63 5.22 10.36
C PRO A 103 20.82 3.75 10.74
N SER A 104 22.03 3.42 11.23
CA SER A 104 22.43 2.06 11.63
C SER A 104 21.58 1.47 12.78
N PHE A 105 20.69 2.27 13.36
CA PHE A 105 19.67 1.86 14.30
C PHE A 105 18.34 2.62 14.06
N GLY A 106 17.21 1.97 14.36
CA GLY A 106 15.89 2.61 14.39
C GLY A 106 15.16 2.76 13.04
N GLY A 107 15.84 2.56 11.90
CA GLY A 107 15.19 2.53 10.58
C GLY A 107 14.24 1.32 10.40
N PRO A 108 13.18 1.41 9.58
CA PRO A 108 12.24 0.30 9.36
C PRO A 108 12.91 -0.99 8.87
N ARG A 109 13.95 -0.89 8.02
CA ARG A 109 14.77 -2.05 7.58
C ARG A 109 15.45 -2.74 8.77
N ALA A 110 16.08 -1.99 9.66
CA ALA A 110 16.76 -2.51 10.85
C ALA A 110 15.78 -3.12 11.87
N ILE A 111 14.64 -2.47 12.11
CA ILE A 111 13.58 -2.99 13.00
C ILE A 111 12.98 -4.27 12.41
N GLY A 112 12.65 -4.29 11.12
CA GLY A 112 12.14 -5.46 10.42
C GLY A 112 13.13 -6.63 10.46
N TYR A 113 14.41 -6.37 10.19
CA TYR A 113 15.46 -7.38 10.29
C TYR A 113 15.55 -7.97 11.70
N ALA A 114 15.54 -7.15 12.75
CA ALA A 114 15.53 -7.61 14.13
C ALA A 114 14.27 -8.41 14.50
N LEU A 115 13.10 -8.03 13.96
CA LEU A 115 11.83 -8.74 14.17
C LEU A 115 11.82 -10.13 13.52
N PHE A 116 12.37 -10.26 12.31
CA PHE A 116 12.38 -11.54 11.57
C PHE A 116 13.60 -12.44 11.85
N THR A 117 14.65 -11.92 12.49
CA THR A 117 15.81 -12.71 12.94
C THR A 117 15.80 -12.92 14.45
N THR A 118 16.26 -11.96 15.24
CA THR A 118 16.40 -12.04 16.71
C THR A 118 15.09 -12.29 17.44
N TYR A 119 13.99 -11.65 17.01
CA TYR A 119 12.69 -11.71 17.67
C TYR A 119 11.65 -12.57 16.90
N MET A 120 12.11 -13.46 16.02
CA MET A 120 11.24 -14.31 15.19
C MET A 120 10.23 -15.13 16.02
N LEU A 121 10.69 -15.74 17.12
CA LEU A 121 9.86 -16.55 18.02
C LEU A 121 8.78 -15.73 18.77
N PRO A 122 9.10 -14.63 19.50
CA PRO A 122 8.06 -13.81 20.11
C PRO A 122 7.13 -13.15 19.08
N PHE A 123 7.60 -12.82 17.87
CA PHE A 123 6.73 -12.34 16.79
C PHE A 123 5.70 -13.40 16.35
N GLN A 124 6.11 -14.68 16.21
CA GLN A 124 5.18 -15.79 15.94
C GLN A 124 4.13 -15.96 17.05
N LEU A 125 4.52 -15.81 18.32
CA LEU A 125 3.58 -15.86 19.44
C LEU A 125 2.56 -14.72 19.40
N LEU A 126 2.96 -13.50 19.00
CA LEU A 126 2.04 -12.38 18.79
C LEU A 126 1.07 -12.64 17.62
N ALA A 127 1.54 -13.23 16.52
CA ALA A 127 0.67 -13.62 15.40
C ALA A 127 -0.39 -14.66 15.82
N LEU A 128 0.01 -15.68 16.61
CA LEU A 128 -0.93 -16.67 17.17
C LEU A 128 -1.90 -16.04 18.19
N LEU A 129 -1.46 -15.07 19.00
CA LEU A 129 -2.30 -14.35 19.93
C LEU A 129 -3.38 -13.51 19.20
N LEU A 130 -3.01 -12.82 18.11
CA LEU A 130 -3.94 -12.07 17.27
C LEU A 130 -4.95 -12.99 16.56
N LEU A 131 -4.50 -14.15 16.05
CA LEU A 131 -5.37 -15.18 15.49
C LEU A 131 -6.37 -15.70 16.54
N ALA A 132 -5.91 -16.02 17.75
CA ALA A 132 -6.76 -16.47 18.85
C ALA A 132 -7.78 -15.40 19.28
N ALA A 133 -7.38 -14.12 19.29
CA ALA A 133 -8.29 -13.01 19.56
C ALA A 133 -9.40 -12.89 18.50
N MET A 134 -9.05 -13.02 17.21
CA MET A 134 -10.02 -13.02 16.12
C MET A 134 -11.03 -14.17 16.23
N VAL A 135 -10.56 -15.38 16.53
CA VAL A 135 -11.43 -16.54 16.80
C VAL A 135 -12.33 -16.29 18.01
N GLY A 136 -11.80 -15.69 19.08
CA GLY A 136 -12.57 -15.32 20.27
C GLY A 136 -13.74 -14.36 19.97
N VAL A 137 -13.51 -13.34 19.15
CA VAL A 137 -14.56 -12.38 18.72
C VAL A 137 -15.64 -13.08 17.87
N ILE A 138 -15.25 -13.97 16.96
CA ILE A 138 -16.20 -14.74 16.14
C ILE A 138 -17.07 -15.66 17.02
N VAL A 139 -16.45 -16.40 17.95
CA VAL A 139 -17.17 -17.31 18.85
C VAL A 139 -18.08 -16.54 19.82
N LEU A 140 -17.69 -15.35 20.27
CA LEU A 140 -18.52 -14.51 21.14
C LEU A 140 -19.79 -14.03 20.40
N THR A 141 -19.63 -13.43 19.22
CA THR A 141 -20.73 -12.84 18.44
C THR A 141 -21.70 -13.87 17.87
N HIS A 142 -21.23 -15.08 17.53
CA HIS A 142 -22.09 -16.13 16.97
C HIS A 142 -23.23 -16.58 17.93
N ARG A 143 -23.02 -16.50 19.25
CA ARG A 143 -23.95 -17.04 20.26
C ARG A 143 -25.15 -16.14 20.58
N GLU A 144 -25.16 -14.91 20.09
CA GLU A 144 -26.28 -13.98 20.27
C GLU A 144 -27.32 -14.15 19.16
N THR A 145 -26.86 -14.25 17.91
CA THR A 145 -27.69 -14.43 16.70
C THR A 145 -28.66 -15.62 16.81
N GLU A 146 -28.18 -16.74 17.36
CA GLU A 146 -28.97 -17.99 17.50
C GLU A 146 -30.18 -17.82 18.44
N LYS A 147 -30.07 -16.98 19.49
CA LYS A 147 -31.13 -16.82 20.50
C LYS A 147 -32.26 -15.89 20.07
N VAL A 148 -32.02 -15.01 19.10
CA VAL A 148 -33.02 -14.02 18.65
C VAL A 148 -34.08 -14.65 17.74
N GLY A 149 -33.75 -15.69 16.97
CA GLY A 149 -34.68 -16.33 16.02
C GLY A 149 -35.83 -17.13 16.66
N ALA A 150 -35.65 -17.63 17.89
CA ALA A 150 -36.50 -18.71 18.43
C ALA A 150 -37.88 -18.30 18.98
N LYS A 151 -38.25 -17.00 18.99
CA LYS A 151 -39.47 -16.52 19.70
C LYS A 151 -40.52 -15.78 18.86
N VAL A 152 -40.40 -15.73 17.53
CA VAL A 152 -41.42 -15.10 16.65
C VAL A 152 -42.42 -16.11 16.07
N GLY A 153 -42.31 -17.40 16.42
CA GLY A 153 -43.18 -18.49 15.94
C GLY A 153 -44.62 -18.52 16.48
N GLY A 154 -45.01 -17.58 17.34
CA GLY A 154 -46.29 -17.55 18.08
C GLY A 154 -47.57 -17.28 17.25
N ARG A 155 -47.60 -17.66 15.96
CA ARG A 155 -48.80 -17.51 15.11
C ARG A 155 -49.91 -18.46 15.54
N ARG A 156 -50.80 -17.96 16.41
CA ARG A 156 -52.08 -18.54 16.83
C ARG A 156 -52.84 -19.14 15.64
N ARG A 157 -52.81 -20.46 15.48
CA ARG A 157 -53.55 -21.17 14.42
C ARG A 157 -55.06 -21.05 14.66
N VAL A 158 -55.70 -20.07 14.01
CA VAL A 158 -57.17 -20.00 13.90
C VAL A 158 -57.65 -21.06 12.90
N SER A 159 -57.81 -22.29 13.41
CA SER A 159 -58.15 -23.49 12.63
C SER A 159 -59.66 -23.73 12.44
N ARG A 160 -60.51 -22.75 12.76
CA ARG A 160 -61.97 -22.84 12.55
C ARG A 160 -62.34 -22.19 11.21
N PRO A 161 -62.75 -22.96 10.19
CA PRO A 161 -63.20 -22.39 8.92
C PRO A 161 -64.51 -21.59 9.12
N LEU A 162 -64.73 -20.56 8.29
CA LEU A 162 -65.87 -19.64 8.39
C LEU A 162 -67.24 -20.35 8.41
N VAL A 163 -67.38 -21.48 7.72
CA VAL A 163 -68.58 -22.35 7.73
C VAL A 163 -69.00 -22.71 9.17
N ASN A 164 -68.02 -22.98 10.05
CA ASN A 164 -68.25 -23.34 11.45
C ASN A 164 -68.58 -22.15 12.36
N VAL A 165 -68.46 -20.91 11.85
CA VAL A 165 -68.91 -19.69 12.53
C VAL A 165 -70.36 -19.41 12.15
N ILE A 166 -70.69 -19.48 10.86
CA ILE A 166 -72.04 -19.25 10.33
C ILE A 166 -73.04 -20.25 10.93
N ALA A 167 -72.72 -21.55 10.91
CA ALA A 167 -73.59 -22.60 11.45
C ALA A 167 -73.87 -22.44 12.96
N ALA A 168 -73.01 -21.74 13.70
CA ALA A 168 -73.19 -21.45 15.13
C ALA A 168 -74.05 -20.18 15.38
N GLN A 169 -74.28 -19.35 14.36
CA GLN A 169 -75.11 -18.14 14.44
C GLN A 169 -76.50 -18.31 13.82
N THR A 170 -76.69 -19.25 12.89
CA THR A 170 -77.99 -19.49 12.23
C THR A 170 -78.90 -20.49 12.97
N GLY A 171 -78.49 -20.99 14.14
CA GLY A 171 -79.15 -22.11 14.81
C GLY A 171 -80.12 -21.75 15.95
N THR A 172 -80.31 -20.47 16.28
CA THR A 172 -80.88 -20.03 17.56
C THR A 172 -82.06 -19.05 17.47
N ASP A 173 -82.59 -18.76 16.27
CA ASP A 173 -83.37 -17.52 16.04
C ASP A 173 -84.61 -17.71 15.13
N VAL A 174 -85.22 -18.91 15.10
CA VAL A 174 -86.36 -19.25 14.20
C VAL A 174 -87.47 -20.07 14.87
N THR A 175 -87.41 -20.35 16.18
CA THR A 175 -88.44 -21.14 16.89
C THR A 175 -88.73 -20.64 18.31
N GLU A 176 -89.20 -19.39 18.42
CA GLU A 176 -89.92 -18.81 19.58
C GLU A 176 -90.42 -17.40 19.19
N ASP A 177 -91.64 -16.95 19.49
CA ASP A 177 -92.92 -17.67 19.45
C ASP A 177 -94.05 -16.72 18.97
N GLY A 178 -95.13 -17.28 18.40
CA GLY A 178 -96.09 -16.60 17.53
C GLY A 178 -97.25 -15.84 18.18
N ALA A 179 -97.01 -15.09 19.27
CA ALA A 179 -98.01 -14.27 19.98
C ALA A 179 -99.17 -15.09 20.64
N PRO A 180 -100.10 -14.49 21.42
CA PRO A 180 -100.21 -13.10 21.87
C PRO A 180 -100.31 -12.93 23.40
N GLU A 181 -100.17 -11.69 23.90
CA GLU A 181 -101.10 -11.13 24.90
C GLU A 181 -100.87 -9.61 25.10
N GLY A 182 -101.93 -8.90 25.51
CA GLY A 182 -101.89 -7.45 25.74
C GLY A 182 -103.21 -6.90 26.27
N SER A 183 -103.34 -6.78 27.60
CA SER A 183 -104.50 -6.21 28.30
C SER A 183 -104.14 -5.86 29.76
N PRO A 184 -104.95 -5.06 30.50
CA PRO A 184 -105.97 -4.08 30.09
C PRO A 184 -105.36 -2.64 30.18
N THR A 185 -105.94 -1.50 30.60
CA THR A 185 -107.22 -1.14 31.25
C THR A 185 -107.57 0.35 31.00
N ALA A 186 -108.87 0.67 31.11
CA ALA A 186 -109.58 1.96 31.31
C ALA A 186 -108.83 3.29 31.57
N GLY A 187 -109.44 4.40 31.10
CA GLY A 187 -109.73 5.51 32.03
C GLY A 187 -109.81 6.96 31.56
N ASP A 188 -110.59 7.30 30.51
CA ASP A 188 -111.59 8.42 30.53
C ASP A 188 -112.57 8.24 29.34
#